data_AF-E3MLN8-F1
#
_entry.id   AF-E3MLN8-F1
#
_cell.length_a   1.000
_cell.length_b   1.000
_cell.length_c   1.000
_cell.angle_alpha   90.00
_cell.angle_beta   90.00
_cell.angle_gamma   90.00
#
_symmetry.space_group_name_H-M   'P 1'
#
loop_
_entity.id
_entity.type
_entity.pdbx_description
1 polymer ?
#
loop_
_entity_poly.entity_id
_entity_poly.type
_entity_poly.pdbx_seq_one_letter_code
_entity_poly.pdbx_strand_id
1 'polypeptide(L)'
;MLPAWLTFCIYLFYGIPSFILYILTFYIILRYRKTFHSSFFHLYLFDGALNLFTFLNNYFKTRIPGITGYNSFIGAFYRIIADTILLDFTMLMNFHMAYVQYAITTLVSLNRLSVMLKYTTFEPLWRKYTWIAIVLICFVPLLNTEVVLHYDTQLAYLNITDTYSITTNMPIDEVFSICIPFMIISTVLSVVINFISVIVVRNLQTQIRYKVESNFIMITCITCLVQLCGTVLSVVRVKLVETDAAMMLATFIPLISDGLSLVQPWLLLAFSHVVREKIIGIISWKKLKKSAVYILKSTTYV
;
A
#
# COMPACT_ATOMS: atom_id res chain seq x y z
N MET A 1 -25.15 -10.73 2.95
CA MET A 1 -23.99 -10.33 2.13
C MET A 1 -24.44 -9.26 1.14
N LEU A 2 -23.63 -8.25 0.86
CA LEU A 2 -23.95 -7.24 -0.16
C LEU A 2 -23.96 -7.89 -1.55
N PRO A 3 -24.85 -7.48 -2.48
CA PRO A 3 -24.79 -7.94 -3.86
C PRO A 3 -23.41 -7.67 -4.49
N ALA A 4 -22.93 -8.58 -5.33
CA ALA A 4 -21.62 -8.46 -5.99
C ALA A 4 -21.49 -7.13 -6.77
N TRP A 5 -22.55 -6.73 -7.47
CA TRP A 5 -22.67 -5.45 -8.15
C TRP A 5 -22.49 -4.25 -7.21
N LEU A 6 -23.13 -4.27 -6.03
CA LEU A 6 -23.07 -3.15 -5.09
C LEU A 6 -21.69 -3.03 -4.48
N THR A 7 -21.06 -4.18 -4.17
CA THR A 7 -19.68 -4.24 -3.70
C THR A 7 -18.73 -3.67 -4.76
N PHE A 8 -18.94 -4.01 -6.04
CA PHE A 8 -18.21 -3.44 -7.17
C PHE A 8 -18.38 -1.92 -7.31
N CYS A 9 -19.58 -1.38 -7.14
CA CYS A 9 -19.80 0.06 -7.14
C CYS A 9 -19.05 0.78 -6.01
N ILE A 10 -19.06 0.20 -4.81
CA ILE A 10 -18.29 0.73 -3.67
C ILE A 10 -16.80 0.77 -4.04
N TYR A 11 -16.27 -0.32 -4.62
CA TYR A 11 -14.89 -0.39 -5.09
C TYR A 11 -14.55 0.69 -6.13
N LEU A 12 -15.43 0.93 -7.10
CA LEU A 12 -15.23 1.98 -8.09
C LEU A 12 -15.25 3.38 -7.46
N PHE A 13 -16.16 3.60 -6.51
CA PHE A 13 -16.37 4.91 -5.89
C PHE A 13 -15.14 5.40 -5.15
N TYR A 14 -14.44 4.55 -4.40
CA TYR A 14 -13.18 4.94 -3.76
C TYR A 14 -11.95 4.63 -4.62
N GLY A 15 -11.99 3.57 -5.44
CA GLY A 15 -10.85 3.09 -6.22
C GLY A 15 -10.44 4.06 -7.33
N ILE A 16 -11.39 4.52 -8.15
CA ILE A 16 -11.09 5.44 -9.26
C ILE A 16 -10.52 6.77 -8.74
N PRO A 17 -11.16 7.47 -7.77
CA PRO A 17 -10.62 8.72 -7.26
C PRO A 17 -9.23 8.55 -6.63
N SER A 18 -9.01 7.46 -5.89
CA SER A 18 -7.71 7.17 -5.28
C SER A 18 -6.63 6.89 -6.31
N PHE A 19 -6.96 6.14 -7.37
CA PHE A 19 -6.04 5.88 -8.48
C PHE A 19 -5.64 7.18 -9.20
N ILE A 20 -6.62 8.02 -9.54
CA ILE A 20 -6.37 9.34 -10.15
C ILE A 20 -5.49 10.19 -9.24
N LEU A 21 -5.79 10.22 -7.94
CA LEU A 21 -5.01 10.99 -6.97
C LEU A 21 -3.57 10.47 -6.85
N TYR A 22 -3.35 9.16 -6.92
CA TYR A 22 -2.01 8.58 -6.98
C TYR A 22 -1.22 9.08 -8.19
N ILE A 23 -1.80 8.96 -9.39
CA ILE A 23 -1.15 9.41 -10.62
C ILE A 23 -0.84 10.92 -10.55
N LEU A 24 -1.76 11.71 -10.00
CA LEU A 24 -1.58 13.14 -9.80
C LEU A 24 -0.44 13.45 -8.81
N THR A 25 -0.39 12.76 -7.67
CA THR A 25 0.69 12.95 -6.68
C THR A 25 2.05 12.55 -7.25
N PHE A 26 2.11 11.45 -8.01
CA PHE A 26 3.32 11.02 -8.72
C PHE A 26 3.77 12.07 -9.71
N TYR A 27 2.86 12.54 -10.55
CA TYR A 27 3.14 13.60 -11.52
C TYR A 27 3.71 14.86 -10.85
N ILE A 28 3.12 15.31 -9.74
CA ILE A 28 3.58 16.51 -9.03
C ILE A 28 4.96 16.31 -8.41
N ILE A 29 5.20 15.18 -7.75
CA ILE A 29 6.50 14.88 -7.15
C ILE A 29 7.58 14.81 -8.25
N LEU A 30 7.29 14.16 -9.38
CA LEU A 30 8.21 14.03 -10.50
C LEU A 30 8.43 15.36 -11.26
N ARG A 31 7.39 16.20 -11.39
CA ARG A 31 7.48 17.51 -12.05
C ARG A 31 8.22 18.54 -11.19
N TYR A 32 8.02 18.49 -9.87
CA TYR A 32 8.63 19.41 -8.90
C TYR A 32 9.72 18.74 -8.05
N ARG A 33 10.55 17.87 -8.66
CA ARG A 33 11.65 17.13 -7.98
C ARG A 33 12.59 18.02 -7.15
N LYS A 34 12.83 19.27 -7.58
CA LYS A 34 13.66 20.23 -6.84
C LYS A 34 13.04 20.67 -5.51
N THR A 35 11.71 20.66 -5.42
CA THR A 35 10.96 21.01 -4.21
C THR A 35 10.73 19.79 -3.31
N PHE A 36 10.53 18.61 -3.91
CA PHE A 36 10.27 17.35 -3.20
C PHE A 36 11.50 16.44 -3.13
N HIS A 37 12.63 17.00 -2.68
CA HIS A 37 13.93 16.31 -2.76
C HIS A 37 14.21 15.35 -1.58
N SER A 38 13.31 15.24 -0.61
CA SER A 38 13.53 14.40 0.57
C SER A 38 13.49 12.91 0.24
N SER A 39 14.21 12.11 1.05
CA SER A 39 14.13 10.64 1.05
C SER A 39 12.69 10.13 1.17
N PHE A 40 11.83 10.85 1.89
CA PHE A 40 10.42 10.53 2.05
C PHE A 40 9.70 10.39 0.71
N PHE A 41 9.86 11.38 -0.18
CA PHE A 41 9.14 11.41 -1.45
C PHE A 41 9.65 10.34 -2.41
N HIS A 42 10.92 9.94 -2.30
CA HIS A 42 11.45 8.81 -3.08
C HIS A 42 10.82 7.50 -2.60
N LEU A 43 10.77 7.27 -1.29
CA LEU A 43 10.09 6.11 -0.71
C LEU A 43 8.59 6.10 -1.02
N TYR A 44 7.93 7.26 -0.95
CA TYR A 44 6.51 7.40 -1.30
C TYR A 44 6.22 6.98 -2.75
N LEU A 45 7.11 7.29 -3.71
CA LEU A 45 6.94 6.86 -5.10
C LEU A 45 7.06 5.35 -5.23
N PHE A 46 8.03 4.71 -4.55
CA PHE A 46 8.18 3.26 -4.56
C PHE A 46 7.02 2.55 -3.86
N ASP A 47 6.68 2.99 -2.64
CA ASP A 47 5.53 2.50 -1.87
C ASP A 47 4.23 2.62 -2.68
N GLY A 48 3.99 3.79 -3.27
CA GLY A 48 2.81 4.00 -4.11
C GLY A 48 2.79 3.11 -5.36
N ALA A 49 3.93 2.84 -5.99
CA ALA A 49 3.98 1.99 -7.18
C ALA A 49 3.65 0.54 -6.82
N LEU A 50 4.21 0.04 -5.72
CA LEU A 50 3.93 -1.29 -5.19
C LEU A 50 2.45 -1.40 -4.75
N ASN A 51 1.92 -0.39 -4.07
CA ASN A 51 0.51 -0.38 -3.65
C ASN A 51 -0.48 -0.30 -4.82
N LEU A 52 -0.17 0.49 -5.86
CA LEU A 52 -0.96 0.50 -7.09
C LEU A 52 -0.93 -0.86 -7.78
N PHE A 53 0.23 -1.51 -7.81
CA PHE A 53 0.34 -2.87 -8.35
C PHE A 53 -0.51 -3.87 -7.55
N THR A 54 -0.48 -3.84 -6.21
CA THR A 54 -1.37 -4.67 -5.38
C THR A 54 -2.84 -4.41 -5.68
N PHE A 55 -3.23 -3.13 -5.75
CA PHE A 55 -4.60 -2.73 -6.05
C PHE A 55 -5.06 -3.29 -7.40
N LEU A 56 -4.25 -3.13 -8.45
CA LEU A 56 -4.56 -3.64 -9.78
C LEU A 56 -4.61 -5.17 -9.82
N ASN A 57 -3.68 -5.84 -9.14
CA ASN A 57 -3.67 -7.30 -9.04
C ASN A 57 -4.93 -7.82 -8.35
N ASN A 58 -5.34 -7.21 -7.23
CA ASN A 58 -6.59 -7.55 -6.55
C ASN A 58 -7.84 -7.26 -7.40
N TYR A 59 -7.81 -6.17 -8.17
CA TYR A 59 -8.88 -5.80 -9.09
C TYR A 59 -9.07 -6.88 -10.17
N PHE A 60 -7.96 -7.34 -10.76
CA PHE A 60 -7.94 -8.39 -11.77
C PHE A 60 -8.31 -9.76 -11.18
N LYS A 61 -7.72 -10.15 -10.04
CA LYS A 61 -7.90 -11.47 -9.44
C LYS A 61 -9.30 -11.70 -8.86
N THR A 62 -9.86 -10.68 -8.20
CA THR A 62 -11.06 -10.86 -7.36
C THR A 62 -12.27 -10.09 -7.87
N ARG A 63 -12.08 -8.85 -8.33
CA ARG A 63 -13.22 -7.93 -8.58
C ARG A 63 -13.85 -8.11 -9.94
N ILE A 64 -13.04 -8.12 -11.00
CA ILE A 64 -13.56 -8.30 -12.35
C ILE A 64 -14.22 -9.69 -12.48
N PRO A 65 -13.60 -10.82 -12.07
CA PRO A 65 -14.24 -12.13 -12.14
C PRO A 65 -15.56 -12.21 -11.37
N GLY A 66 -15.63 -11.55 -10.20
CA GLY A 66 -16.81 -11.53 -9.33
C GLY A 66 -18.03 -10.78 -9.88
N ILE A 67 -17.93 -10.12 -11.03
CA ILE A 67 -19.07 -9.49 -11.73
C ILE A 67 -19.19 -9.94 -13.19
N THR A 68 -18.35 -10.90 -13.60
CA THR A 68 -18.24 -11.34 -14.99
C THR A 68 -19.06 -12.60 -15.19
N GLY A 69 -20.12 -12.49 -16.00
CA GLY A 69 -20.93 -13.62 -16.41
C GLY A 69 -20.31 -14.45 -17.54
N TYR A 70 -20.78 -15.68 -17.70
CA TYR A 70 -20.23 -16.63 -18.69
C TYR A 70 -20.31 -16.10 -20.13
N ASN A 71 -21.43 -15.52 -20.53
CA ASN A 71 -21.64 -15.04 -21.91
C ASN A 71 -21.06 -13.65 -22.18
N SER A 72 -20.29 -13.07 -21.25
CA SER A 72 -19.71 -11.74 -21.43
C SER A 72 -18.37 -11.78 -22.20
N PHE A 73 -18.04 -10.67 -22.86
CA PHE A 73 -16.74 -10.49 -23.52
C PHE A 73 -15.56 -10.67 -22.53
N ILE A 74 -15.71 -10.12 -21.33
CA ILE A 74 -14.72 -10.25 -20.25
C ILE A 74 -14.63 -11.71 -19.80
N GLY A 75 -15.75 -12.44 -19.75
CA GLY A 75 -15.76 -13.88 -19.43
C GLY A 75 -15.00 -14.71 -20.46
N ALA A 76 -15.15 -14.38 -21.76
CA ALA A 76 -14.35 -14.99 -22.81
C ALA A 76 -12.85 -14.74 -22.63
N PHE A 77 -12.47 -13.51 -22.25
CA PHE A 77 -11.08 -13.19 -21.92
C PHE A 77 -10.55 -14.04 -20.76
N TYR A 78 -11.29 -14.18 -19.65
CA TYR A 78 -10.85 -15.01 -18.52
C TYR A 78 -10.68 -16.49 -18.89
N ARG A 79 -11.57 -17.03 -19.75
CA ARG A 79 -11.44 -18.41 -20.23
C ARG A 79 -10.19 -18.63 -21.09
N ILE A 80 -9.79 -17.64 -21.88
CA ILE A 80 -8.57 -17.73 -22.70
C ILE A 80 -7.31 -17.77 -21.82
N ILE A 81 -7.31 -17.02 -20.71
CA ILE A 81 -6.16 -16.94 -19.81
C ILE A 81 -6.17 -17.98 -18.69
N ALA A 82 -7.20 -18.82 -18.59
CA ALA A 82 -7.44 -19.72 -17.46
C ALA A 82 -6.24 -20.65 -17.19
N ASP A 83 -5.64 -21.21 -18.24
CA ASP A 83 -4.53 -22.16 -18.15
C ASP A 83 -3.20 -21.51 -18.62
N THR A 84 -3.04 -20.21 -18.35
CA THR A 84 -1.83 -19.47 -18.76
C THR A 84 -1.02 -19.01 -17.56
N ILE A 85 0.28 -18.82 -17.78
CA ILE A 85 1.22 -18.29 -16.79
C ILE A 85 0.78 -16.95 -16.18
N LEU A 86 -0.10 -16.21 -16.85
CA LEU A 86 -0.65 -14.96 -16.35
C LEU A 86 -1.52 -15.18 -15.11
N LEU A 87 -2.29 -16.27 -15.05
CA LEU A 87 -3.16 -16.58 -13.92
C LEU A 87 -2.33 -17.03 -12.71
N ASP A 88 -1.33 -17.88 -12.93
CA ASP A 88 -0.37 -18.30 -11.91
C ASP A 88 0.41 -17.12 -11.35
N PHE A 89 0.88 -16.24 -12.23
CA PHE A 89 1.55 -15.01 -11.81
C PHE A 89 0.63 -14.10 -10.99
N THR A 90 -0.62 -13.92 -11.42
CA THR A 90 -1.63 -13.14 -10.68
C THR A 90 -1.84 -13.71 -9.27
N MET A 91 -1.93 -15.04 -9.18
CA MET A 91 -2.14 -15.74 -7.93
C MET A 91 -0.93 -15.64 -6.99
N LEU A 92 0.28 -15.85 -7.53
CA LEU A 92 1.54 -15.63 -6.84
C LEU A 92 1.60 -14.20 -6.28
N MET A 93 1.35 -13.20 -7.12
CA MET A 93 1.39 -11.78 -6.75
C MET A 93 0.37 -11.44 -5.67
N ASN A 94 -0.79 -12.10 -5.65
CA ASN A 94 -1.82 -11.86 -4.64
C ASN A 94 -1.32 -12.18 -3.21
N PHE A 95 -0.53 -13.25 -3.04
CA PHE A 95 0.08 -13.58 -1.76
C PHE A 95 1.38 -12.81 -1.52
N HIS A 96 2.21 -12.69 -2.56
CA HIS A 96 3.50 -12.01 -2.50
C HIS A 96 3.36 -10.55 -2.06
N MET A 97 2.37 -9.83 -2.60
CA MET A 97 2.17 -8.42 -2.29
C MET A 97 1.77 -8.16 -0.84
N ALA A 98 1.19 -9.15 -0.13
CA ALA A 98 0.94 -9.00 1.31
C ALA A 98 2.25 -8.80 2.09
N TYR A 99 3.31 -9.55 1.76
CA TYR A 99 4.63 -9.36 2.35
C TYR A 99 5.21 -8.00 2.01
N VAL A 100 5.19 -7.66 0.71
CA VAL A 100 5.73 -6.40 0.19
C VAL A 100 5.10 -5.20 0.86
N GLN A 101 3.77 -5.18 1.00
CA GLN A 101 3.02 -4.09 1.63
C GLN A 101 3.35 -3.90 3.11
N TYR A 102 3.49 -4.99 3.86
CA TYR A 102 3.83 -4.92 5.28
C TYR A 102 5.27 -4.45 5.46
N ALA A 103 6.19 -4.99 4.66
CA ALA A 103 7.59 -4.63 4.70
C ALA A 103 7.83 -3.16 4.33
N ILE A 104 7.21 -2.67 3.24
CA ILE A 104 7.39 -1.28 2.79
C ILE A 104 6.80 -0.29 3.80
N THR A 105 5.66 -0.62 4.42
CA THR A 105 5.04 0.23 5.46
C THR A 105 5.95 0.34 6.68
N THR A 106 6.56 -0.77 7.10
CA THR A 106 7.55 -0.77 8.18
C THR A 106 8.81 0.01 7.79
N LEU A 107 9.29 -0.13 6.55
CA LEU A 107 10.44 0.62 6.04
C LEU A 107 10.20 2.12 6.03
N VAL A 108 9.03 2.57 5.59
CA VAL A 108 8.63 3.99 5.60
C VAL A 108 8.63 4.52 7.03
N SER A 109 8.08 3.76 8.00
CA SER A 109 8.09 4.13 9.42
C SER A 109 9.53 4.25 9.94
N LEU A 110 10.41 3.31 9.60
CA LEU A 110 11.83 3.33 10.00
C LEU A 110 12.58 4.53 9.39
N ASN A 111 12.32 4.83 8.13
CA ASN A 111 12.89 5.98 7.45
C ASN A 111 12.49 7.29 8.14
N ARG A 112 11.22 7.44 8.57
CA ARG A 112 10.79 8.64 9.32
C ARG A 112 11.50 8.79 10.65
N LEU A 113 11.56 7.72 11.45
CA LEU A 113 12.25 7.75 12.73
C LEU A 113 13.74 8.11 12.58
N SER A 114 14.44 7.42 11.68
CA SER A 114 15.88 7.61 11.49
C SER A 114 16.24 9.01 10.98
N VAL A 115 15.50 9.54 10.00
CA VAL A 115 15.71 10.91 9.49
C VAL A 115 15.45 11.95 10.57
N MET A 116 14.48 11.73 11.46
CA MET A 116 14.22 12.62 12.57
C MET A 116 15.29 12.56 13.66
N LEU A 117 15.79 11.37 14.00
CA LEU A 117 16.85 11.20 15.00
C LEU A 117 18.16 11.87 14.56
N LYS A 118 18.54 11.71 13.29
CA LYS A 118 19.77 12.31 12.76
C LYS A 118 19.69 12.61 11.27
N TYR A 119 19.07 13.74 10.95
CA TYR A 119 18.83 14.20 9.58
C TYR A 119 20.10 14.22 8.72
N THR A 120 21.20 14.76 9.24
CA THR A 120 22.45 14.95 8.47
C THR A 120 23.10 13.65 8.02
N THR A 121 22.90 12.56 8.76
CA THR A 121 23.50 11.25 8.45
C THR A 121 22.53 10.35 7.71
N PHE A 122 21.28 10.25 8.16
CA PHE A 122 20.34 9.29 7.59
C PHE A 122 19.69 9.77 6.29
N GLU A 123 19.45 11.06 6.10
CA GLU A 123 18.85 11.56 4.86
C GLU A 123 19.68 11.22 3.60
N PRO A 124 21.01 11.46 3.54
CA PRO A 124 21.80 11.07 2.37
C PRO A 124 21.89 9.55 2.22
N LEU A 125 21.95 8.80 3.32
CA LEU A 125 22.01 7.33 3.30
C LEU A 125 20.74 6.74 2.68
N TRP A 126 19.56 7.17 3.14
CA TRP A 126 18.30 6.76 2.55
C TRP A 126 18.21 7.14 1.07
N ARG A 127 18.58 8.37 0.71
CA ARG A 127 18.52 8.79 -0.69
C ARG A 127 19.38 7.94 -1.63
N LYS A 128 20.53 7.44 -1.17
CA LYS A 128 21.44 6.62 -1.97
C LYS A 128 21.06 5.14 -1.99
N TYR A 129 20.62 4.60 -0.86
CA TYR A 129 20.47 3.15 -0.66
C TYR A 129 19.02 2.65 -0.59
N THR A 130 18.01 3.53 -0.67
CA THR A 130 16.59 3.13 -0.66
C THR A 130 16.28 2.05 -1.69
N TRP A 131 16.80 2.16 -2.91
CA TRP A 131 16.51 1.18 -3.98
C TRP A 131 16.94 -0.24 -3.60
N ILE A 132 18.03 -0.41 -2.83
CA ILE A 132 18.49 -1.73 -2.36
C ILE A 132 17.45 -2.31 -1.41
N ALA A 133 16.95 -1.51 -0.47
CA ALA A 133 15.90 -1.94 0.45
C ALA A 133 14.61 -2.34 -0.28
N ILE A 134 14.22 -1.58 -1.32
CA ILE A 134 13.06 -1.94 -2.16
C ILE A 134 13.27 -3.26 -2.90
N VAL A 135 14.44 -3.46 -3.52
CA VAL A 135 14.79 -4.72 -4.19
C VAL A 135 14.71 -5.87 -3.19
N LEU A 136 15.29 -5.75 -2.00
CA LEU A 136 15.19 -6.80 -0.98
C LEU A 136 13.75 -7.09 -0.57
N ILE A 137 12.92 -6.06 -0.37
CA ILE A 137 11.51 -6.22 -0.04
C ILE A 137 10.72 -6.95 -1.14
N CYS A 138 11.06 -6.73 -2.42
CA CYS A 138 10.38 -7.41 -3.53
C CYS A 138 10.90 -8.85 -3.76
N PHE A 139 12.19 -9.12 -3.56
CA PHE A 139 12.76 -10.42 -3.92
C PHE A 139 12.82 -11.40 -2.75
N VAL A 140 13.04 -10.96 -1.51
CA VAL A 140 13.12 -11.86 -0.35
C VAL A 140 11.84 -12.66 -0.13
N PRO A 141 10.61 -12.08 -0.26
CA PRO A 141 9.40 -12.87 -0.07
C PRO A 141 9.18 -13.93 -1.15
N LEU A 142 9.84 -13.84 -2.31
CA LEU A 142 9.74 -14.87 -3.36
C LEU A 142 10.23 -16.23 -2.87
N LEU A 143 11.23 -16.26 -1.99
CA LEU A 143 11.75 -17.49 -1.38
C LEU A 143 10.68 -18.31 -0.65
N ASN A 144 9.59 -17.67 -0.23
CA ASN A 144 8.46 -18.34 0.41
C ASN A 144 7.24 -18.44 -0.51
N THR A 145 6.97 -17.39 -1.31
CA THR A 145 5.77 -17.36 -2.14
C THR A 145 5.86 -18.26 -3.38
N GLU A 146 7.05 -18.70 -3.78
CA GLU A 146 7.23 -19.61 -4.92
C GLU A 146 6.47 -20.93 -4.77
N VAL A 147 6.17 -21.36 -3.54
CA VAL A 147 5.35 -22.55 -3.26
C VAL A 147 3.99 -22.49 -3.96
N VAL A 148 3.43 -21.29 -4.16
CA VAL A 148 2.16 -21.09 -4.87
C VAL A 148 2.22 -21.62 -6.32
N LEU A 149 3.39 -21.56 -6.96
CA LEU A 149 3.57 -22.03 -8.34
C LEU A 149 3.60 -23.56 -8.46
N HIS A 150 3.70 -24.29 -7.36
CA HIS A 150 3.62 -25.76 -7.36
C HIS A 150 2.17 -26.26 -7.35
N TYR A 151 1.19 -25.37 -7.19
CA TYR A 151 -0.22 -25.71 -7.15
C TYR A 151 -0.94 -25.12 -8.36
N ASP A 152 -1.81 -25.92 -8.98
CA ASP A 152 -2.59 -25.46 -10.13
C ASP A 152 -3.54 -24.31 -9.72
N THR A 153 -3.42 -23.19 -10.43
CA THR A 153 -4.40 -22.10 -10.36
C THR A 153 -5.54 -22.43 -11.31
N GLN A 154 -6.77 -22.40 -10.80
CA GLN A 154 -7.96 -22.74 -11.57
C GLN A 154 -8.94 -21.57 -11.61
N LEU A 155 -9.55 -21.38 -12.78
CA LEU A 155 -10.68 -20.49 -12.96
C LEU A 155 -12.00 -21.26 -12.71
N ALA A 156 -12.57 -21.10 -11.52
CA ALA A 156 -13.86 -21.68 -11.17
C ALA A 156 -15.01 -20.79 -11.62
N TYR A 157 -16.03 -21.36 -12.27
CA TYR A 157 -17.26 -20.66 -12.62
C TYR A 157 -18.42 -21.13 -11.72
N LEU A 158 -19.13 -20.18 -11.12
CA LEU A 158 -20.23 -20.44 -10.21
C LEU A 158 -21.57 -20.16 -10.92
N ASN A 159 -22.26 -21.22 -11.35
CA ASN A 159 -23.52 -21.12 -12.09
C ASN A 159 -24.62 -20.36 -11.33
N ILE A 160 -24.63 -20.44 -10.00
CA ILE A 160 -25.67 -19.87 -9.14
C ILE A 160 -25.62 -18.35 -9.15
N THR A 161 -24.42 -17.77 -9.17
CA THR A 161 -24.20 -16.32 -9.13
C THR A 161 -23.81 -15.74 -10.48
N ASP A 162 -23.61 -16.59 -11.50
CA ASP A 162 -23.05 -16.22 -12.81
C ASP A 162 -21.74 -15.42 -12.67
N THR A 163 -20.80 -15.98 -11.91
CA THR A 163 -19.51 -15.31 -11.63
C THR A 163 -18.33 -16.25 -11.75
N TYR A 164 -17.17 -15.67 -12.08
CA TYR A 164 -15.90 -16.37 -12.03
C TYR A 164 -15.16 -16.13 -10.71
N SER A 165 -14.36 -17.09 -10.28
CA SER A 165 -13.46 -17.00 -9.13
C SER A 165 -12.14 -17.66 -9.47
N ILE A 166 -11.03 -16.98 -9.17
CA ILE A 166 -9.69 -17.53 -9.33
C ILE A 166 -9.27 -18.17 -8.01
N THR A 167 -9.09 -19.48 -8.04
CA THR A 167 -8.83 -20.32 -6.87
C THR A 167 -7.60 -21.20 -7.10
N THR A 168 -7.05 -21.72 -6.02
CA THR A 168 -5.98 -22.72 -6.07
C THR A 168 -6.33 -23.82 -5.07
N ASN A 169 -5.86 -25.03 -5.31
CA ASN A 169 -6.01 -26.17 -4.40
C ASN A 169 -4.98 -26.16 -3.25
N MET A 170 -4.13 -25.14 -3.20
CA MET A 170 -3.11 -24.97 -2.18
C MET A 170 -3.72 -24.89 -0.76
N PRO A 171 -3.19 -25.68 0.19
CA PRO A 171 -3.55 -25.56 1.60
C PRO A 171 -3.27 -24.16 2.14
N ILE A 172 -4.25 -23.56 2.82
CA ILE A 172 -4.15 -22.20 3.37
C ILE A 172 -3.01 -22.11 4.40
N ASP A 173 -2.82 -23.15 5.19
CA ASP A 173 -1.77 -23.26 6.20
C ASP A 173 -0.36 -23.16 5.62
N GLU A 174 -0.07 -23.71 4.44
CA GLU A 174 1.28 -23.65 3.85
C GLU A 174 1.74 -22.20 3.63
N VAL A 175 0.90 -21.35 3.03
CA VAL A 175 1.27 -19.95 2.78
C VAL A 175 1.12 -19.06 3.99
N PHE A 176 0.09 -19.28 4.82
CA PHE A 176 -0.14 -18.43 5.99
C PHE A 176 0.76 -18.76 7.18
N SER A 177 1.37 -19.96 7.22
CA SER A 177 2.30 -20.38 8.28
C SER A 177 3.47 -19.40 8.49
N ILE A 178 4.02 -18.87 7.41
CA ILE A 178 5.13 -17.91 7.42
C ILE A 178 4.63 -16.48 7.24
N CYS A 179 3.55 -16.27 6.46
CA CYS A 179 2.99 -14.95 6.20
C CYS A 179 2.51 -14.27 7.48
N ILE A 180 1.75 -14.99 8.30
CA ILE A 180 1.14 -14.41 9.51
C ILE A 180 2.21 -14.00 10.53
N PRO A 181 3.20 -14.84 10.89
CA PRO A 181 4.31 -14.41 11.73
C PRO A 181 5.05 -13.19 11.17
N PHE A 182 5.32 -13.16 9.86
CA PHE A 182 5.95 -12.02 9.22
C PHE A 182 5.12 -10.73 9.37
N MET A 183 3.82 -10.81 9.13
CA MET A 183 2.90 -9.68 9.32
C MET A 183 2.89 -9.20 10.77
N ILE A 184 2.83 -10.12 11.74
CA ILE A 184 2.86 -9.79 13.18
C ILE A 184 4.16 -9.07 13.54
N ILE A 185 5.31 -9.62 13.15
CA ILE A 185 6.64 -9.04 13.44
C ILE A 185 6.73 -7.63 12.83
N SER A 186 6.34 -7.49 11.58
CA SER A 186 6.39 -6.21 10.85
C SER A 186 5.47 -5.17 11.49
N THR A 187 4.27 -5.57 11.90
CA THR A 187 3.31 -4.69 12.58
C THR A 187 3.80 -4.27 13.96
N VAL A 188 4.31 -5.21 14.78
CA VAL A 188 4.89 -4.88 16.09
C VAL A 188 6.04 -3.90 15.92
N LEU A 189 6.93 -4.13 14.95
CA LEU A 189 8.03 -3.23 14.66
C LEU A 189 7.53 -1.84 14.22
N SER A 190 6.54 -1.78 13.32
CA SER A 190 5.89 -0.52 12.91
C SER A 190 5.29 0.22 14.09
N VAL A 191 4.60 -0.46 15.01
CA VAL A 191 3.98 0.15 16.20
C VAL A 191 5.05 0.74 17.12
N VAL A 192 6.10 -0.03 17.42
CA VAL A 192 7.22 0.43 18.27
C VAL A 192 7.91 1.64 17.65
N ILE A 193 8.24 1.57 16.35
CA ILE A 193 8.89 2.67 15.63
C ILE A 193 8.02 3.93 15.63
N ASN A 194 6.72 3.81 15.35
CA ASN A 194 5.81 4.96 15.33
C ASN A 194 5.62 5.54 16.74
N PHE A 195 5.56 4.69 17.77
CA PHE A 195 5.49 5.15 19.16
C PHE A 195 6.73 5.96 19.56
N ILE A 196 7.93 5.46 19.26
CA ILE A 196 9.19 6.20 19.48
C ILE A 196 9.17 7.49 18.66
N SER A 197 8.69 7.45 17.42
CA SER A 197 8.62 8.63 16.56
C SER A 197 7.76 9.74 17.18
N VAL A 198 6.61 9.39 17.77
CA VAL A 198 5.74 10.36 18.46
C VAL A 198 6.46 10.97 19.67
N ILE A 199 7.18 10.18 20.46
CA ILE A 199 7.96 10.68 21.61
C ILE A 199 9.01 11.67 21.14
N VAL A 200 9.77 11.31 20.09
CA VAL A 200 10.84 12.16 19.56
C VAL A 200 10.27 13.47 18.99
N VAL A 201 9.17 13.45 18.22
CA VAL A 201 8.56 14.68 17.71
C VAL A 201 8.05 15.58 18.84
N ARG A 202 7.49 15.02 19.91
CA ARG A 202 7.06 15.80 21.09
C ARG A 202 8.25 16.51 21.75
N ASN A 203 9.40 15.86 21.81
CA ASN A 203 10.61 16.48 22.33
C ASN A 203 11.20 17.56 21.40
N LEU A 204 10.84 17.55 20.12
CA LEU A 204 11.26 18.53 19.10
C LEU A 204 10.30 19.73 18.95
N GLN A 205 9.32 19.89 19.86
CA GLN A 205 8.29 20.94 19.80
C GLN A 205 8.82 22.37 19.65
N THR A 206 10.05 22.64 20.07
CA THR A 206 10.70 23.96 19.99
C THR A 206 11.29 24.27 18.60
N GLN A 207 11.32 23.30 17.69
CA GLN A 207 11.95 23.44 16.38
C GLN A 207 10.94 23.90 15.31
N ILE A 208 11.36 24.80 14.41
CA ILE A 208 10.57 25.27 13.25
C ILE A 208 10.09 24.09 12.37
N ARG A 209 10.83 22.96 12.39
CA ARG A 209 10.53 21.75 11.61
C ARG A 209 9.41 20.88 12.20
N TYR A 210 8.98 21.14 13.45
CA TYR A 210 7.99 20.33 14.17
C TYR A 210 6.71 20.09 13.37
N LYS A 211 6.13 21.14 12.76
CA LYS A 211 4.84 21.03 12.05
C LYS A 211 4.92 20.11 10.82
N VAL A 212 6.04 20.14 10.11
CA VAL A 212 6.24 19.32 8.91
C VAL A 212 6.48 17.85 9.30
N GLU A 213 7.33 17.60 10.28
CA GLU A 213 7.62 16.24 10.76
C GLU A 213 6.42 15.59 11.46
N SER A 214 5.65 16.37 12.24
CA SER A 214 4.42 15.89 12.88
C SER A 214 3.38 15.44 11.87
N ASN A 215 3.27 16.12 10.73
CA ASN A 215 2.37 15.73 9.65
C ASN A 215 2.79 14.41 9.03
N PHE A 216 4.09 14.19 8.79
CA PHE A 216 4.59 12.92 8.26
C PHE A 216 4.43 11.76 9.24
N ILE A 217 4.62 11.99 10.55
CA ILE A 217 4.39 10.95 11.57
C ILE A 217 2.92 10.58 11.66
N MET A 218 2.01 11.55 11.54
CA MET A 218 0.58 11.24 11.53
C MET A 218 0.20 10.36 10.33
N ILE A 219 0.82 10.59 9.15
CA ILE A 219 0.66 9.70 7.99
C ILE A 219 1.09 8.27 8.36
N THR A 220 2.30 8.08 8.92
CA THR A 220 2.80 6.74 9.24
C THR A 220 2.04 6.06 10.38
N CYS A 221 1.55 6.81 11.37
CA CYS A 221 0.69 6.29 12.43
C CYS A 221 -0.66 5.79 11.88
N ILE A 222 -1.30 6.54 10.97
CA ILE A 222 -2.56 6.11 10.36
C ILE A 222 -2.33 4.86 9.51
N THR A 223 -1.28 4.82 8.69
CA THR A 223 -0.97 3.61 7.90
C THR A 223 -0.67 2.41 8.81
N CYS A 224 0.05 2.62 9.92
CA CYS A 224 0.32 1.59 10.93
C CYS A 224 -0.97 1.04 11.57
N LEU A 225 -1.96 1.91 11.83
CA LEU A 225 -3.28 1.49 12.32
C LEU A 225 -3.99 0.57 11.32
N VAL A 226 -3.97 0.91 10.03
CA VAL A 226 -4.57 0.05 9.00
C VAL A 226 -3.80 -1.29 8.89
N GLN A 227 -2.47 -1.26 9.01
CA GLN A 227 -1.61 -2.45 9.05
C GLN A 227 -1.96 -3.37 10.25
N LEU A 228 -2.19 -2.77 11.42
CA LEU A 228 -2.64 -3.50 12.61
C LEU A 228 -3.99 -4.16 12.40
N CYS A 229 -4.97 -3.44 11.85
CA CYS A 229 -6.29 -4.00 11.51
C CYS A 229 -6.17 -5.20 10.56
N GLY A 230 -5.32 -5.11 9.53
CA GLY A 230 -5.09 -6.22 8.60
C GLY A 230 -4.43 -7.44 9.24
N THR A 231 -3.50 -7.21 10.18
CA THR A 231 -2.85 -8.27 10.94
C THR A 231 -3.86 -9.00 11.82
N VAL A 232 -4.65 -8.25 12.60
CA VAL A 232 -5.66 -8.80 13.49
C VAL A 232 -6.68 -9.62 12.70
N LEU A 233 -7.17 -9.08 11.57
CA LEU A 233 -8.12 -9.78 10.71
C LEU A 233 -7.56 -11.11 10.20
N SER A 234 -6.29 -11.13 9.78
CA SER A 234 -5.64 -12.32 9.25
C SER A 234 -5.40 -13.39 10.32
N VAL A 235 -5.02 -13.00 11.54
CA VAL A 235 -4.86 -13.91 12.69
C VAL A 235 -6.20 -14.51 13.11
N VAL A 236 -7.23 -13.68 13.23
CA VAL A 236 -8.58 -14.14 13.62
C VAL A 236 -9.12 -15.12 12.59
N ARG A 237 -8.93 -14.87 11.29
CA ARG A 237 -9.36 -15.77 10.22
C ARG A 237 -8.77 -17.17 10.35
N VAL A 238 -7.47 -17.29 10.66
CA VAL A 238 -6.84 -18.60 10.84
C VAL A 238 -7.33 -19.30 12.10
N LYS A 239 -7.55 -18.57 13.20
CA LYS A 239 -8.07 -19.17 14.44
C LYS A 239 -9.53 -19.60 14.36
N LEU A 240 -10.31 -19.00 13.47
CA LEU A 240 -11.75 -19.22 13.33
C LEU A 240 -12.13 -19.97 12.05
N VAL A 241 -11.17 -20.67 11.42
CA VAL A 241 -11.32 -21.21 10.05
C VAL A 241 -12.56 -22.11 9.86
N GLU A 242 -13.00 -22.79 10.92
CA GLU A 242 -14.17 -23.69 10.92
C GLU A 242 -15.51 -22.99 11.20
N THR A 243 -15.51 -21.67 11.43
CA THR A 243 -16.71 -20.92 11.80
C THR A 243 -17.17 -19.99 10.68
N ASP A 244 -18.48 -19.73 10.61
CA ASP A 244 -19.08 -18.75 9.67
C ASP A 244 -18.48 -17.34 9.80
N ALA A 245 -17.91 -17.02 10.97
CA ALA A 245 -17.19 -15.78 11.21
C ALA A 245 -15.96 -15.65 10.31
N ALA A 246 -15.22 -16.72 10.01
CA ALA A 246 -14.07 -16.66 9.11
C ALA A 246 -14.47 -16.34 7.66
N MET A 247 -15.62 -16.84 7.19
CA MET A 247 -16.16 -16.49 5.88
C MET A 247 -16.55 -15.01 5.81
N MET A 248 -17.19 -14.48 6.86
CA MET A 248 -17.50 -13.06 6.95
C MET A 248 -16.22 -12.20 6.94
N LEU A 249 -15.22 -12.54 7.75
CA LEU A 249 -13.96 -11.81 7.84
C LEU A 249 -13.15 -11.84 6.55
N ALA A 250 -13.22 -12.93 5.78
CA ALA A 250 -12.59 -13.03 4.46
C ALA A 250 -13.11 -11.96 3.48
N THR A 251 -14.37 -11.52 3.61
CA THR A 251 -14.94 -10.45 2.76
C THR A 251 -14.33 -9.07 3.03
N PHE A 252 -13.77 -8.85 4.22
CA PHE A 252 -13.16 -7.58 4.60
C PHE A 252 -11.67 -7.49 4.26
N ILE A 253 -11.00 -8.61 4.00
CA ILE A 253 -9.56 -8.63 3.67
C ILE A 253 -9.23 -7.73 2.47
N PRO A 254 -9.98 -7.82 1.34
CA PRO A 254 -9.74 -6.93 0.21
C PRO A 254 -9.88 -5.45 0.60
N LEU A 255 -10.88 -5.09 1.41
CA LEU A 255 -11.12 -3.72 1.87
C LEU A 255 -9.96 -3.18 2.73
N ILE A 256 -9.39 -4.01 3.61
CA ILE A 256 -8.23 -3.59 4.41
C ILE A 256 -6.98 -3.49 3.54
N SER A 257 -6.76 -4.42 2.62
CA SER A 257 -5.66 -4.33 1.64
C SER A 257 -5.78 -3.07 0.79
N ASP A 258 -6.99 -2.68 0.39
CA ASP A 258 -7.26 -1.42 -0.30
C ASP A 258 -6.99 -0.21 0.59
N GLY A 259 -7.39 -0.28 1.86
CA GLY A 259 -7.03 0.72 2.86
C GLY A 259 -5.52 0.90 2.95
N LEU A 260 -4.75 -0.18 2.99
CA LEU A 260 -3.29 -0.14 2.97
C LEU A 260 -2.72 0.35 1.64
N SER A 261 -3.41 0.15 0.53
CA SER A 261 -2.90 0.50 -0.80
C SER A 261 -3.20 1.95 -1.18
N LEU A 262 -4.39 2.44 -0.83
CA LEU A 262 -4.98 3.67 -1.38
C LEU A 262 -5.01 4.84 -0.41
N VAL A 263 -4.75 4.64 0.89
CA VAL A 263 -4.87 5.70 1.89
C VAL A 263 -3.76 6.75 1.77
N GLN A 264 -2.56 6.35 1.33
CA GLN A 264 -1.37 7.19 1.27
C GLN A 264 -1.56 8.52 0.51
N PRO A 265 -2.11 8.55 -0.72
CA PRO A 265 -2.31 9.81 -1.44
C PRO A 265 -3.31 10.73 -0.76
N TRP A 266 -4.34 10.18 -0.10
CA TRP A 266 -5.29 10.97 0.68
C TRP A 266 -4.66 11.58 1.92
N LEU A 267 -3.83 10.81 2.63
CA LEU A 267 -3.08 11.30 3.79
C LEU A 267 -2.07 12.38 3.37
N LEU A 268 -1.40 12.20 2.24
CA LEU A 268 -0.48 13.20 1.70
C LEU A 268 -1.23 14.49 1.33
N LEU A 269 -2.41 14.40 0.71
CA LEU A 269 -3.25 15.55 0.39
C LEU A 269 -3.76 16.27 1.65
N ALA A 270 -4.16 15.52 2.68
CA ALA A 270 -4.67 16.05 3.92
C ALA A 270 -3.59 16.79 4.72
N PHE A 271 -2.40 16.17 4.85
CA PHE A 271 -1.36 16.62 5.77
C PHE A 271 -0.21 17.39 5.11
N SER A 272 -0.03 17.34 3.79
CA SER A 272 0.99 18.13 3.09
C SER A 272 0.40 19.35 2.38
N HIS A 273 0.56 20.52 3.02
CA HIS A 273 0.10 21.80 2.46
C HIS A 273 0.73 22.08 1.08
N VAL A 274 2.03 21.75 0.93
CA VAL A 274 2.79 21.99 -0.30
C VAL A 274 2.26 21.13 -1.45
N VAL A 275 1.93 19.87 -1.19
CA VAL A 275 1.34 18.98 -2.22
C VAL A 275 -0.06 19.47 -2.60
N ARG A 276 -0.88 19.80 -1.60
CA ARG A 276 -2.25 20.31 -1.80
C ARG A 276 -2.28 21.59 -2.63
N GLU A 277 -1.41 22.56 -2.36
CA GLU A 277 -1.30 23.78 -3.16
C GLU A 277 -0.94 23.50 -4.61
N LYS A 278 -0.04 22.55 -4.87
CA LYS A 278 0.35 22.17 -6.24
C LYS A 278 -0.77 21.45 -6.97
N ILE A 279 -1.51 20.58 -6.28
CA ILE A 279 -2.70 19.89 -6.82
C ILE A 279 -3.77 20.91 -7.20
N ILE A 280 -4.14 21.81 -6.27
CA ILE A 280 -5.14 22.85 -6.52
C ILE A 280 -4.68 23.78 -7.64
N GLY A 281 -3.38 24.15 -7.67
CA GLY A 281 -2.83 24.97 -8.74
C GLY A 281 -2.94 24.35 -10.14
N ILE A 282 -2.83 23.02 -10.25
CA ILE A 282 -3.03 22.29 -11.52
C ILE A 282 -4.52 22.24 -11.88
N ILE A 283 -5.39 21.87 -10.93
CA ILE A 283 -6.82 21.70 -11.17
C ILE A 283 -7.50 23.04 -11.47
N SER A 284 -7.14 24.10 -10.76
CA SER A 284 -7.77 25.42 -10.89
C SER A 284 -7.22 26.25 -12.05
N TRP A 285 -6.27 25.73 -12.85
CA TRP A 285 -5.58 26.45 -13.93
C TRP A 285 -5.02 27.84 -13.56
N LYS A 286 -4.95 28.17 -12.27
CA LYS A 286 -4.40 29.43 -11.76
C LYS A 286 -2.89 29.29 -11.82
N LYS A 287 -2.21 30.20 -12.52
CA LYS A 287 -0.75 30.35 -12.47
C LYS A 287 -0.33 30.30 -10.99
N LEU A 288 0.35 29.23 -10.61
CA LEU A 288 1.00 29.08 -9.30
C LEU A 288 1.81 30.36 -9.06
N LYS A 289 1.34 31.24 -8.17
CA LYS A 289 2.19 32.30 -7.64
C LYS A 289 3.44 31.60 -7.13
N LYS A 290 4.61 32.04 -7.59
CA LYS A 290 5.89 31.67 -6.95
C LYS A 290 5.79 32.15 -5.51
N SER A 291 5.29 31.31 -4.60
CA SER A 291 5.53 31.53 -3.17
C SER A 291 7.04 31.49 -3.02
N ALA A 292 7.61 32.65 -2.71
CA ALA A 292 9.00 32.79 -2.35
C ALA A 292 9.24 31.85 -1.17
N VAL A 293 9.83 30.69 -1.47
CA VAL A 293 10.45 29.86 -0.45
C VAL A 293 11.59 30.71 0.09
N TYR A 294 11.40 31.28 1.27
CA TYR A 294 12.49 31.79 2.08
C TYR A 294 13.41 30.60 2.38
N ILE A 295 14.42 30.43 1.54
CA ILE A 295 15.60 29.65 1.90
C ILE A 295 16.28 30.50 2.97
N LEU A 296 16.07 30.16 4.23
CA LEU A 296 16.94 30.65 5.29
C LEU A 296 18.33 30.06 5.00
N LYS A 297 19.18 30.82 4.32
CA LYS A 297 20.63 30.57 4.33
C LYS A 297 21.02 30.55 5.80
N SER A 298 21.57 29.44 6.29
CA SER A 298 22.25 29.44 7.57
C SER A 298 23.41 30.43 7.47
N THR A 299 23.21 31.62 8.00
CA THR A 299 24.30 32.46 8.49
C THR A 299 24.99 31.66 9.59
N THR A 300 26.21 31.25 9.27
CA THR A 300 27.38 31.23 10.17
C THR A 300 27.09 31.56 11.63
N TYR A 301 27.37 30.59 12.50
CA TYR A 301 28.01 30.89 13.77
C TYR A 301 29.34 30.11 13.80
N VAL A 302 30.38 30.90 14.04
CA VAL A 302 31.78 30.53 14.29
C VAL A 302 31.88 29.63 15.52
#